data_AF-A0A5Q0CFT1-F1
#
_entry.id   AF-A0A5Q0CFT1-F1
#
_cell.length_a   1.000
_cell.length_b   1.000
_cell.length_c   1.000
_cell.angle_alpha   90.00
_cell.angle_beta   90.00
_cell.angle_gamma   90.00
#
_symmetry.space_group_name_H-M   'P 1'
#
loop_
_entity.id
_entity.type
_entity.pdbx_description
1 polymer ?
#
loop_
_entity_poly.entity_id
_entity_poly.type
_entity_poly.pdbx_seq_one_letter_code
_entity_poly.pdbx_strand_id
1 'polypeptide(L)'
;MMTKRKHAFSEGGRALSALRQIKAFTRKPELDCGCSTVVGEVLASLEPSERASVVSELFSSAIRQRTKVATLLELLREFDELGPATDIGELEEAAMIFEDLAEQARLGSQLLRAFTFNRRDLRGSHGSLATLPLGARR
;
A
#
# COMPACT_ATOMS: atom_id res chain seq x y z
N MET A 1 -25.08 30.55 5.48
CA MET A 1 -24.42 29.27 5.82
C MET A 1 -24.33 28.37 4.58
N MET A 2 -23.34 28.53 3.69
CA MET A 2 -23.27 27.71 2.44
C MET A 2 -21.86 27.32 1.95
N THR A 3 -20.78 27.64 2.68
CA THR A 3 -19.39 27.40 2.21
C THR A 3 -18.74 26.10 2.68
N LYS A 4 -19.33 25.33 3.62
CA LYS A 4 -18.71 24.11 4.16
C LYS A 4 -18.80 22.86 3.28
N ARG A 5 -19.68 22.80 2.27
CA ARG A 5 -19.85 21.58 1.44
C ARG A 5 -18.89 21.46 0.25
N LYS A 6 -18.36 22.57 -0.28
CA LYS A 6 -17.46 22.52 -1.46
C LYS A 6 -16.06 22.00 -1.12
N HIS A 7 -15.56 22.26 0.10
CA HIS A 7 -14.26 21.74 0.53
C HIS A 7 -14.27 20.21 0.74
N ALA A 8 -15.26 19.67 1.46
CA ALA A 8 -15.32 18.24 1.75
C ALA A 8 -15.48 17.35 0.51
N PHE A 9 -16.20 17.83 -0.52
CA PHE A 9 -16.38 17.07 -1.77
C PHE A 9 -15.10 17.03 -2.63
N SER A 10 -14.27 18.06 -2.52
CA SER A 10 -12.95 18.13 -3.19
C SER A 10 -11.91 17.27 -2.46
N GLU A 11 -11.90 17.31 -1.12
CA GLU A 11 -10.96 16.55 -0.28
C GLU A 11 -11.13 15.03 -0.44
N GLY A 12 -12.38 14.54 -0.46
CA GLY A 12 -12.65 13.12 -0.68
C GLY A 12 -12.23 12.63 -2.07
N GLY A 13 -12.40 13.45 -3.10
CA GLY A 13 -12.01 13.12 -4.48
C GLY A 13 -10.50 13.00 -4.67
N ARG A 14 -9.73 13.91 -4.08
CA ARG A 14 -8.25 13.90 -4.11
C ARG A 14 -7.66 12.69 -3.40
N ALA A 15 -8.14 12.39 -2.18
CA ALA A 15 -7.71 11.23 -1.42
C ALA A 15 -7.99 9.92 -2.17
N LEU A 16 -9.17 9.77 -2.76
CA LEU A 16 -9.52 8.58 -3.56
C LEU A 16 -8.65 8.45 -4.82
N SER A 17 -8.36 9.55 -5.50
CA SER A 17 -7.48 9.55 -6.67
C SER A 17 -6.05 9.12 -6.31
N ALA A 18 -5.49 9.72 -5.25
CA ALA A 18 -4.17 9.37 -4.74
C ALA A 18 -4.10 7.88 -4.32
N LEU A 19 -5.13 7.39 -3.62
CA LEU A 19 -5.20 5.97 -3.22
C LEU A 19 -5.21 5.04 -4.45
N ARG A 20 -5.96 5.38 -5.51
CA ARG A 20 -5.97 4.61 -6.75
C ARG A 20 -4.61 4.61 -7.43
N GLN A 21 -3.96 5.77 -7.49
CA GLN A 21 -2.66 5.93 -8.12
C GLN A 21 -1.58 5.12 -7.38
N ILE A 22 -1.51 5.23 -6.04
CA ILE A 22 -0.60 4.45 -5.21
C ILE A 22 -0.84 2.94 -5.40
N LYS A 23 -2.11 2.50 -5.36
CA LYS A 23 -2.45 1.09 -5.59
C LYS A 23 -2.03 0.60 -6.98
N ALA A 24 -2.15 1.42 -8.01
CA ALA A 24 -1.70 1.06 -9.36
C ALA A 24 -0.18 0.82 -9.41
N PHE A 25 0.62 1.68 -8.76
CA PHE A 25 2.07 1.49 -8.67
C PHE A 25 2.44 0.22 -7.90
N THR A 26 1.75 -0.08 -6.80
CA THR A 26 2.01 -1.32 -6.02
C THR A 26 1.66 -2.61 -6.75
N ARG A 27 0.95 -2.54 -7.89
CA ARG A 27 0.65 -3.75 -8.69
C ARG A 27 1.76 -4.12 -9.65
N LYS A 28 2.62 -3.18 -10.07
CA LYS A 28 3.68 -3.38 -11.09
C LYS A 28 5.08 -3.18 -10.48
N PRO A 29 5.68 -4.22 -9.87
CA PRO A 29 6.90 -4.12 -9.08
C PRO A 29 8.18 -4.26 -9.92
N GLU A 30 8.07 -4.70 -11.18
CA GLU A 30 9.18 -4.79 -12.15
C GLU A 30 9.88 -3.44 -12.36
N LEU A 31 9.22 -2.36 -11.93
CA LEU A 31 9.74 -1.02 -11.81
C LEU A 31 10.24 -0.79 -10.37
N ASP A 32 11.30 -1.48 -9.96
CA ASP A 32 12.07 -1.10 -8.76
C ASP A 32 12.75 0.29 -8.94
N CYS A 33 12.60 0.90 -10.12
CA CYS A 33 12.99 2.26 -10.44
C CYS A 33 11.99 3.30 -9.86
N GLY A 34 12.04 3.53 -8.55
CA GLY A 34 11.49 4.76 -7.96
C GLY A 34 10.00 4.79 -7.63
N CYS A 35 9.29 3.65 -7.65
CA CYS A 35 7.89 3.61 -7.16
C CYS A 35 7.75 4.11 -5.71
N SER A 36 8.77 3.92 -4.88
CA SER A 36 8.81 4.46 -3.51
C SER A 36 8.86 5.99 -3.51
N THR A 37 9.64 6.60 -4.41
CA THR A 37 9.70 8.04 -4.63
C THR A 37 8.35 8.60 -5.09
N VAL A 38 7.71 7.96 -6.08
CA VAL A 38 6.41 8.41 -6.61
C VAL A 38 5.31 8.29 -5.55
N VAL A 39 5.29 7.23 -4.75
CA VAL A 39 4.34 7.11 -3.63
C VAL A 39 4.55 8.22 -2.60
N GLY A 40 5.81 8.55 -2.29
CA GLY A 40 6.16 9.67 -1.43
C GLY A 40 5.66 11.01 -1.98
N GLU A 41 5.91 11.28 -3.26
CA GLU A 41 5.45 12.51 -3.94
C GLU A 41 3.91 12.65 -3.94
N VAL A 42 3.19 11.57 -4.25
CA VAL A 42 1.73 11.56 -4.22
C VAL A 42 1.22 11.86 -2.82
N LEU A 43 1.82 11.25 -1.77
CA LEU A 43 1.43 11.52 -0.39
C LEU A 43 1.80 12.93 0.07
N ALA A 44 2.93 13.47 -0.39
CA ALA A 44 3.38 14.83 -0.07
C ALA A 44 2.45 15.89 -0.68
N SER A 45 1.80 15.58 -1.81
CA SER A 45 0.83 16.47 -2.48
C SER A 45 -0.51 16.65 -1.74
N LEU A 46 -0.79 15.78 -0.75
CA LEU A 46 -2.04 15.77 0.01
C LEU A 46 -1.97 16.61 1.28
N GLU A 47 -3.13 17.14 1.68
CA GLU A 47 -3.30 17.75 3.00
C GLU A 47 -3.14 16.70 4.11
N PRO A 48 -2.75 17.09 5.34
CA PRO A 48 -2.53 16.14 6.43
C PRO A 48 -3.73 15.21 6.72
N SER A 49 -4.96 15.72 6.63
CA SER A 49 -6.20 14.95 6.85
C SER A 49 -6.44 13.91 5.73
N GLU A 50 -6.25 14.30 4.48
CA GLU A 50 -6.38 13.41 3.32
C GLU A 50 -5.29 12.34 3.33
N ARG A 51 -4.05 12.72 3.63
CA ARG A 51 -2.92 11.80 3.76
C ARG A 51 -3.17 10.77 4.86
N ALA A 52 -3.70 11.18 6.02
CA ALA A 52 -4.06 10.26 7.09
C ALA A 52 -5.13 9.24 6.64
N SER A 53 -6.14 9.70 5.89
CA SER A 53 -7.18 8.85 5.30
C SER A 53 -6.59 7.83 4.32
N VAL A 54 -5.77 8.28 3.37
CA VAL A 54 -5.10 7.41 2.39
C VAL A 54 -4.22 6.36 3.08
N VAL A 55 -3.45 6.75 4.09
CA VAL A 55 -2.56 5.84 4.83
C VAL A 55 -3.36 4.79 5.61
N SER A 56 -4.48 5.17 6.24
CA SER A 56 -5.40 4.22 6.88
C SER A 56 -5.97 3.20 5.89
N GLU A 57 -6.34 3.67 4.70
CA GLU A 57 -6.85 2.82 3.62
C GLU A 57 -5.78 1.87 3.05
N LEU A 58 -4.52 2.30 2.96
CA LEU A 58 -3.41 1.43 2.57
C LEU A 58 -3.21 0.30 3.57
N PHE A 59 -3.22 0.61 4.87
CA PHE A 59 -3.12 -0.40 5.92
C PHE A 59 -4.30 -1.37 5.87
N SER A 60 -5.52 -0.86 5.81
CA SER A 60 -6.74 -1.68 5.71
C SER A 60 -6.72 -2.57 4.46
N SER A 61 -6.20 -2.07 3.34
CA SER A 61 -6.05 -2.83 2.10
C SER A 61 -5.00 -3.95 2.22
N ALA A 62 -3.93 -3.73 2.99
CA ALA A 62 -2.93 -4.77 3.28
C ALA A 62 -3.52 -5.88 4.16
N ILE A 63 -4.31 -5.51 5.19
CA ILE A 63 -5.03 -6.48 6.03
C ILE A 63 -6.01 -7.31 5.18
N ARG A 64 -6.69 -6.70 4.20
CA ARG A 64 -7.53 -7.45 3.26
C ARG A 64 -6.75 -8.46 2.42
N GLN A 65 -5.48 -8.19 2.07
CA GLN A 65 -4.66 -9.18 1.35
C GLN A 65 -4.36 -10.40 2.23
N ARG A 66 -4.16 -10.21 3.54
CA ARG A 66 -4.03 -11.33 4.49
C ARG A 66 -5.25 -12.24 4.46
N THR A 67 -6.46 -11.69 4.43
CA THR A 67 -7.69 -12.48 4.34
C THR A 67 -7.73 -13.32 3.06
N LYS A 68 -7.36 -12.74 1.91
CA LYS A 68 -7.29 -13.48 0.65
C LYS A 68 -6.25 -14.59 0.68
N VAL A 69 -5.06 -14.32 1.22
CA VAL A 69 -4.00 -15.33 1.39
C VAL A 69 -4.51 -16.48 2.26
N ALA A 70 -5.23 -16.19 3.35
CA ALA A 70 -5.84 -17.23 4.17
C ALA A 70 -6.86 -18.06 3.38
N THR A 71 -7.71 -17.45 2.56
CA THR A 71 -8.65 -18.18 1.68
C THR A 71 -7.91 -19.07 0.69
N LEU A 72 -6.86 -18.58 0.03
CA LEU A 72 -6.06 -19.37 -0.90
C LEU A 72 -5.36 -20.54 -0.20
N LEU A 73 -4.86 -20.35 1.03
CA LEU A 73 -4.30 -21.43 1.84
C LEU A 73 -5.33 -22.51 2.20
N GLU A 74 -6.59 -22.14 2.43
CA GLU A 74 -7.64 -23.15 2.66
C GLU A 74 -7.94 -23.95 1.39
N LEU A 75 -7.95 -23.32 0.20
CA LEU A 75 -8.11 -24.06 -1.07
C LEU A 75 -6.96 -25.06 -1.29
N LEU A 76 -5.73 -24.68 -0.93
CA LEU A 76 -4.58 -25.58 -1.01
C LEU A 76 -4.69 -26.81 -0.10
N ARG A 77 -5.61 -26.85 0.88
CA ARG A 77 -5.80 -28.04 1.72
C ARG A 77 -6.45 -29.19 0.98
N GLU A 78 -7.19 -28.90 -0.09
CA GLU A 78 -7.70 -29.93 -1.01
C GLU A 78 -6.53 -30.71 -1.65
N PHE A 79 -5.30 -30.18 -1.58
CA PHE A 79 -4.15 -30.85 -2.18
C PHE A 79 -3.60 -32.00 -1.35
N ASP A 80 -3.98 -32.10 -0.08
CA ASP A 80 -3.66 -33.27 0.75
C ASP A 80 -4.25 -34.57 0.14
N GLU A 81 -5.21 -34.43 -0.78
CA GLU A 81 -5.85 -35.52 -1.51
C GLU A 81 -5.17 -35.84 -2.86
N LEU A 82 -4.22 -35.01 -3.32
CA LEU A 82 -3.48 -35.26 -4.55
C LEU A 82 -2.52 -36.44 -4.39
N GLY A 83 -2.36 -37.22 -5.44
CA GLY A 83 -1.51 -38.39 -5.47
C GLY A 83 -0.87 -38.62 -6.84
N PRO A 84 -0.15 -39.73 -7.02
CA PRO A 84 0.59 -40.02 -8.25
C PRO A 84 -0.28 -40.14 -9.52
N ALA A 85 -1.61 -40.27 -9.36
CA ALA A 85 -2.59 -40.40 -10.44
C ALA A 85 -3.46 -39.15 -10.62
N THR A 86 -3.13 -38.05 -9.94
CA THR A 86 -3.81 -36.76 -10.07
C THR A 86 -3.78 -36.26 -11.51
N ASP A 87 -4.89 -35.64 -11.94
CA ASP A 87 -5.01 -35.13 -13.30
C ASP A 87 -4.11 -33.91 -13.54
N ILE A 88 -3.65 -33.75 -14.78
CA ILE A 88 -2.79 -32.61 -15.17
C ILE A 88 -3.54 -31.28 -14.94
N GLY A 89 -4.85 -31.24 -15.21
CA GLY A 89 -5.66 -30.05 -14.97
C GLY A 89 -5.69 -29.63 -13.49
N GLU A 90 -5.79 -30.60 -12.58
CA GLU A 90 -5.75 -30.35 -11.13
C GLU A 90 -4.37 -29.81 -10.70
N LEU A 91 -3.29 -30.31 -11.29
CA LEU A 91 -1.93 -29.80 -11.03
C LEU A 91 -1.70 -28.39 -11.61
N GLU A 92 -2.29 -28.07 -12.76
CA GLU A 92 -2.24 -26.73 -13.34
C GLU A 92 -3.05 -25.73 -12.51
N GLU A 93 -4.25 -26.09 -12.08
CA GLU A 93 -5.04 -25.31 -11.12
C GLU A 93 -4.27 -25.07 -9.83
N ALA A 94 -3.58 -26.12 -9.36
CA ALA A 94 -2.74 -26.03 -8.19
C ALA A 94 -1.62 -24.99 -8.31
N ALA A 95 -0.93 -24.99 -9.45
CA ALA A 95 0.09 -24.00 -9.75
C ALA A 95 -0.48 -22.57 -9.76
N MET A 96 -1.67 -22.36 -10.37
CA MET A 96 -2.33 -21.05 -10.41
C MET A 96 -2.67 -20.53 -9.01
N ILE A 97 -3.13 -21.38 -8.09
CA ILE A 97 -3.42 -20.97 -6.70
C ILE A 97 -2.14 -20.49 -5.99
N PHE A 98 -1.00 -21.14 -6.21
CA PHE A 98 0.28 -20.69 -5.67
C PHE A 98 0.71 -19.34 -6.26
N GLU A 99 0.53 -19.13 -7.55
CA GLU A 99 0.82 -17.85 -8.22
C GLU A 99 -0.05 -16.71 -7.64
N ASP A 100 -1.33 -16.95 -7.46
CA ASP A 100 -2.26 -16.01 -6.83
C ASP A 100 -1.86 -15.68 -5.39
N LEU A 101 -1.43 -16.69 -4.62
CA LEU A 101 -0.96 -16.50 -3.25
C LEU A 101 0.28 -15.61 -3.20
N ALA A 102 1.25 -15.88 -4.08
CA ALA A 102 2.45 -15.07 -4.24
C ALA A 102 2.08 -13.63 -4.62
N GLU A 103 1.13 -13.43 -5.53
CA GLU A 103 0.66 -12.10 -5.92
C GLU A 103 0.03 -11.37 -4.73
N GLN A 104 -0.93 -11.98 -4.01
CA GLN A 104 -1.61 -11.31 -2.89
C GLN A 104 -0.62 -10.97 -1.75
N ALA A 105 0.32 -11.87 -1.45
CA ALA A 105 1.38 -11.62 -0.47
C ALA A 105 2.28 -10.44 -0.89
N ARG A 106 2.67 -10.41 -2.16
CA ARG A 106 3.48 -9.32 -2.75
C ARG A 106 2.74 -7.98 -2.71
N LEU A 107 1.44 -7.95 -3.00
CA LEU A 107 0.62 -6.74 -2.91
C LEU A 107 0.53 -6.24 -1.46
N GLY A 108 0.29 -7.14 -0.50
CA GLY A 108 0.27 -6.82 0.92
C GLY A 108 1.58 -6.16 1.39
N SER A 109 2.73 -6.75 1.01
CA SER A 109 4.06 -6.20 1.30
C SER A 109 4.24 -4.78 0.76
N GLN A 110 3.85 -4.52 -0.49
CA GLN A 110 4.01 -3.20 -1.09
C GLN A 110 3.08 -2.14 -0.50
N LEU A 111 1.84 -2.50 -0.15
CA LEU A 111 0.92 -1.60 0.56
C LEU A 111 1.50 -1.20 1.93
N LEU A 112 2.14 -2.13 2.65
CA LEU A 112 2.81 -1.84 3.90
C LEU A 112 4.06 -0.97 3.71
N ARG A 113 4.85 -1.20 2.64
CA ARG A 113 5.99 -0.33 2.30
C ARG A 113 5.51 1.11 2.02
N ALA A 114 4.45 1.28 1.23
CA ALA A 114 3.81 2.58 0.98
C ALA A 114 3.32 3.24 2.29
N PHE A 115 2.70 2.46 3.18
CA PHE A 115 2.28 2.92 4.50
C PHE A 115 3.47 3.43 5.35
N THR A 116 4.61 2.73 5.32
CA THR A 116 5.80 3.12 6.10
C THR A 116 6.50 4.38 5.56
N PHE A 117 6.35 4.71 4.28
CA PHE A 117 6.99 5.89 3.67
C PHE A 117 6.55 7.18 4.38
N ASN A 118 5.24 7.36 4.59
CA ASN A 118 4.69 8.48 5.35
C ASN A 118 5.28 8.60 6.78
N ARG A 119 5.55 7.47 7.45
CA ARG A 119 6.11 7.49 8.82
C ARG A 119 7.57 7.92 8.86
N ARG A 120 8.33 7.71 7.78
CA ARG A 120 9.73 8.12 7.69
C ARG A 120 9.87 9.61 7.37
N ASP A 121 9.04 10.15 6.47
CA ASP A 121 9.06 11.59 6.15
C ASP A 121 8.68 12.45 7.36
N LEU A 122 7.67 12.05 8.14
CA LEU A 122 7.31 12.76 9.38
C LEU A 122 8.47 12.80 10.39
N ARG A 123 9.26 11.73 10.49
CA ARG A 123 10.45 11.70 11.38
C ARG A 123 11.61 12.53 10.83
N GLY A 124 11.78 12.60 9.51
CA GLY A 124 12.78 13.44 8.85
C GLY A 124 12.49 14.94 9.00
N SER A 125 11.22 15.37 8.90
CA SER A 125 10.84 16.78 9.07
C SER A 125 11.00 17.28 10.51
N HIS A 126 10.89 16.41 11.52
CA HIS A 126 11.15 16.78 12.92
C HIS A 126 12.66 16.90 13.25
N GLY A 127 13.57 16.48 12.35
CA GLY A 127 15.02 16.60 12.54
C GLY A 127 15.65 17.92 12.04
N SER A 128 14.89 18.78 11.35
CA SER A 128 15.45 19.97 10.66
C SER A 128 15.23 21.31 11.39
N LEU A 129 14.72 21.30 12.62
CA LEU A 129 14.43 22.52 13.40
C LEU A 129 15.46 22.83 14.50
N ALA A 130 16.60 22.13 14.53
CA ALA A 130 17.65 22.32 15.53
C ALA A 130 18.99 22.75 14.91
N THR A 131 18.98 23.83 14.13
CA THR A 131 20.21 24.63 13.92
C THR A 131 19.85 26.13 13.95
N LEU A 132 19.68 26.67 15.15
CA LEU A 132 19.77 28.12 15.37
C LEU A 132 21.26 28.51 15.37
N PRO A 133 21.68 29.58 14.68
CA PRO A 133 23.06 30.04 14.76
C PRO A 133 23.30 30.68 16.13
N LEU A 134 24.07 30.01 17.00
CA LEU A 134 24.75 30.69 18.09
C LEU A 134 25.93 31.45 17.50
N GLY A 135 25.81 32.77 17.37
CA GLY A 135 26.95 33.58 16.93
C GLY A 135 26.68 35.02 16.55
N ALA A 136 25.85 35.74 17.31
CA ALA A 136 25.84 37.20 17.24
C ALA A 136 25.62 37.77 18.65
N ARG A 137 26.72 38.02 19.37
CA ARG A 137 26.77 39.01 20.46
C ARG A 137 28.22 39.39 20.79
N ARG A 138 28.56 40.59 20.29
CA ARG A 138 29.62 41.53 20.70
C ARG A 138 31.07 41.15 20.45
#